data_AF-A0A4U9HZ34-F1
#
_entry.id   AF-A0A4U9HZ34-F1
#
_cell.length_a   1.000
_cell.length_b   1.000
_cell.length_c   1.000
_cell.angle_alpha   90.00
_cell.angle_beta   90.00
_cell.angle_gamma   90.00
#
_symmetry.space_group_name_H-M   'P 1'
#
loop_
_entity.id
_entity.type
_entity.pdbx_description
1 polymer ?
#
loop_
_entity_poly.entity_id
_entity_poly.type
_entity_poly.pdbx_seq_one_letter_code
_entity_poly.pdbx_strand_id
1 'polypeptide(L)'
;MESLADFEFNKVPLCDGMIKVSEMIRDDFISQYVYDELENLVSLAREEINQARPQDWQLEKLIELFYGEWGFCDTRGVYRLSDALWLDQVLKKPSG
;
A
#
# COMPACT_ATOMS: atom_id res chain seq x y z
N MET A 1 10.24 -12.80 21.51
CA MET A 1 8.97 -12.27 20.96
C MET A 1 9.21 -10.79 20.87
N GLU A 2 9.58 -10.30 19.68
CA GLU A 2 9.83 -8.86 19.48
C GLU A 2 8.51 -8.12 19.70
N SER A 3 8.50 -7.15 20.61
CA SER A 3 7.33 -6.34 20.91
C SER A 3 7.20 -5.25 19.85
N LEU A 4 5.97 -4.82 19.53
CA LEU A 4 5.74 -3.63 18.71
C LEU A 4 6.46 -2.39 19.26
N ALA A 5 6.71 -2.37 20.58
CA ALA A 5 7.46 -1.31 21.26
C ALA A 5 8.98 -1.33 20.96
N ASP A 6 9.52 -2.47 20.51
CA ASP A 6 10.93 -2.61 20.12
C ASP A 6 11.15 -2.19 18.65
N PHE A 7 10.08 -1.98 17.90
CA PHE A 7 10.14 -1.59 16.50
C PHE A 7 10.34 -0.07 16.37
N GLU A 8 11.54 0.34 15.94
CA GLU A 8 11.83 1.75 15.66
C GLU A 8 11.18 2.19 14.35
N PHE A 9 9.89 2.53 14.40
CA PHE A 9 9.11 3.08 13.27
C PHE A 9 9.79 4.30 12.62
N ASN A 10 10.65 5.01 13.34
CA ASN A 10 11.39 6.18 12.83
C ASN A 10 12.57 5.80 11.92
N LYS A 11 13.00 4.53 11.88
CA LYS A 11 14.17 4.06 11.11
C LYS A 11 13.80 3.13 9.95
N VAL A 12 12.53 2.77 9.82
CA VAL A 12 12.02 1.89 8.77
C VAL A 12 11.03 2.63 7.88
N PRO A 13 10.90 2.25 6.60
CA PRO A 13 9.83 2.75 5.75
C PRO A 13 8.46 2.54 6.40
N LEU A 14 7.57 3.53 6.26
CA LEU A 14 6.23 3.48 6.85
C LEU A 14 5.46 2.22 6.39
N CYS A 15 5.61 1.81 5.13
CA CYS A 15 4.99 0.60 4.60
C CYS A 15 5.43 -0.66 5.35
N ASP A 16 6.74 -0.83 5.60
CA ASP A 16 7.28 -1.97 6.34
C ASP A 16 6.77 -2.00 7.78
N GLY A 17 6.68 -0.82 8.41
CA GLY A 17 6.06 -0.69 9.72
C GLY A 17 4.60 -1.13 9.74
N MET A 18 3.81 -0.73 8.74
CA MET A 18 2.39 -1.10 8.64
C MET A 18 2.18 -2.59 8.36
N ILE A 19 3.04 -3.20 7.52
CA ILE A 19 3.03 -4.64 7.25
C ILE A 19 3.37 -5.40 8.54
N LYS A 20 4.39 -4.95 9.29
CA LYS A 20 4.79 -5.56 10.57
C LYS A 20 3.70 -5.45 11.64
N VAL A 21 3.06 -4.30 11.76
CA VAL A 21 1.91 -4.12 12.66
C VAL A 21 0.78 -5.08 12.28
N SER A 22 0.49 -5.22 10.99
CA SER A 22 -0.57 -6.10 10.49
C SER A 22 -0.26 -7.58 10.77
N GLU A 23 0.98 -8.01 10.55
CA GLU A 23 1.48 -9.36 10.87
C GLU A 23 1.38 -9.68 12.37
N MET A 24 1.54 -8.68 13.25
CA MET A 24 1.42 -8.86 14.70
C MET A 24 -0.02 -8.87 15.21
N ILE A 25 -0.95 -8.17 14.54
CA ILE A 25 -2.35 -8.04 14.98
C ILE A 25 -3.24 -9.14 14.37
N ARG A 26 -2.85 -9.72 13.23
CA ARG A 26 -3.62 -10.73 12.51
C ARG A 26 -2.82 -12.00 12.25
N ASP A 27 -3.40 -13.11 12.67
CA ASP A 27 -2.89 -14.44 12.34
C ASP A 27 -3.13 -14.84 10.87
N ASP A 28 -4.08 -14.19 10.17
CA ASP A 28 -4.42 -14.47 8.77
C ASP A 28 -3.68 -13.55 7.76
N PHE A 29 -2.81 -12.66 8.24
CA PHE A 29 -2.10 -11.72 7.39
C PHE A 29 -0.86 -12.36 6.76
N ILE A 30 -0.80 -12.36 5.42
CA ILE A 30 0.31 -12.93 4.66
C ILE A 30 1.20 -11.78 4.16
N SER A 31 2.24 -11.46 4.93
CA SER A 31 3.16 -10.35 4.63
C SER A 31 3.83 -10.50 3.26
N GLN A 32 4.26 -11.71 2.89
CA GLN A 32 4.87 -11.99 1.59
C GLN A 32 3.94 -11.62 0.41
N TYR A 33 2.66 -11.99 0.50
CA TYR A 33 1.68 -11.67 -0.55
C TYR A 33 1.53 -10.15 -0.74
N VAL A 34 1.53 -9.40 0.37
CA VAL A 34 1.45 -7.93 0.31
C VAL A 34 2.71 -7.32 -0.32
N TYR A 35 3.90 -7.84 0.00
CA TYR A 35 5.13 -7.41 -0.65
C TYR A 35 5.12 -7.70 -2.15
N ASP A 36 4.74 -8.91 -2.55
CA ASP A 36 4.68 -9.32 -3.95
C ASP A 36 3.71 -8.43 -4.75
N GLU A 37 2.54 -8.12 -4.18
CA GLU A 37 1.55 -7.27 -4.82
C GLU A 37 2.03 -5.81 -4.94
N LEU A 38 2.70 -5.27 -3.92
CA LEU A 38 3.28 -3.93 -3.98
C LEU A 38 4.38 -3.83 -5.05
N GLU A 39 5.25 -4.84 -5.16
CA GLU A 39 6.27 -4.90 -6.21
C GLU A 39 5.64 -4.99 -7.61
N ASN A 40 4.55 -5.75 -7.76
CA ASN A 40 3.80 -5.85 -9.00
C ASN A 40 3.22 -4.49 -9.41
N LEU A 41 2.56 -3.78 -8.48
CA LEU A 41 2.01 -2.44 -8.74
C LEU A 41 3.12 -1.44 -9.12
N VAL A 42 4.26 -1.47 -8.43
CA VAL A 42 5.42 -0.64 -8.78
C VAL A 42 5.93 -0.95 -10.19
N SER A 43 5.97 -2.23 -10.57
CA SER A 43 6.39 -2.65 -11.90
C SER A 43 5.42 -2.16 -12.97
N LEU A 44 4.10 -2.33 -12.75
CA LEU A 44 3.05 -1.83 -13.64
C LEU A 44 3.12 -0.31 -13.82
N ALA A 45 3.27 0.46 -12.73
CA ALA A 45 3.44 1.92 -12.85
C ALA A 45 4.68 2.30 -13.67
N ARG A 46 5.78 1.56 -13.54
CA ARG A 46 7.00 1.85 -14.32
C ARG A 46 6.82 1.54 -15.80
N GLU A 47 6.02 0.54 -16.14
CA GLU A 47 5.69 0.21 -17.54
C GLU A 47 4.74 1.23 -18.16
N GLU A 48 3.71 1.66 -17.42
CA GLU A 48 2.69 2.62 -17.88
C GLU A 48 3.21 4.07 -17.92
N ILE A 49 4.04 4.46 -16.95
CA ILE A 49 4.56 5.82 -16.84
C ILE A 49 5.79 5.99 -17.73
N ASN A 50 5.58 6.57 -18.90
CA ASN A 50 6.66 6.91 -19.81
C ASN A 50 7.54 8.04 -19.23
N GLN A 51 8.77 7.70 -18.84
CA GLN A 51 9.75 8.64 -18.27
C GLN A 51 10.21 9.75 -19.23
N ALA A 52 9.98 9.62 -20.53
CA ALA A 52 10.28 10.66 -21.52
C ALA A 52 9.21 11.77 -21.57
N ARG A 53 8.06 11.58 -20.91
CA ARG A 53 7.01 12.60 -20.81
C ARG A 53 7.35 13.64 -19.73
N PRO A 54 6.77 14.86 -19.79
CA PRO A 54 6.94 15.86 -18.74
C PRO A 54 6.50 15.35 -17.36
N GLN A 55 7.14 15.86 -16.30
CA GLN A 55 6.90 15.44 -14.92
C GLN A 55 5.43 15.60 -14.50
N ASP A 56 4.75 16.66 -14.94
CA ASP A 56 3.33 16.89 -14.62
C ASP A 56 2.45 15.76 -15.17
N TRP A 57 2.71 15.32 -16.40
CA TRP A 57 2.00 14.19 -17.00
C TRP A 57 2.29 12.88 -16.26
N GLN A 58 3.55 12.66 -15.84
CA GLN A 58 3.91 11.46 -15.06
C GLN A 58 3.17 11.43 -13.72
N LEU A 59 3.06 12.59 -13.05
CA LEU A 59 2.34 12.73 -11.80
C LEU A 59 0.83 12.50 -12.00
N GLU A 60 0.23 13.11 -13.02
CA GLU A 60 -1.17 12.88 -13.36
C GLU A 60 -1.45 11.40 -13.64
N LYS A 61 -0.58 10.74 -14.41
CA LYS A 61 -0.73 9.31 -14.71
C LYS A 61 -0.57 8.45 -13.46
N LEU A 62 0.37 8.79 -12.57
CA LEU A 62 0.53 8.10 -11.29
C LEU A 62 -0.72 8.25 -10.39
N ILE A 63 -1.30 9.44 -10.33
CA ILE A 63 -2.53 9.71 -9.57
C ILE A 63 -3.71 8.92 -10.16
N GLU A 64 -3.83 8.86 -11.49
CA GLU A 64 -4.86 8.07 -12.19
C GLU A 64 -4.73 6.57 -11.87
N LEU A 65 -3.51 6.01 -11.97
CA LEU A 65 -3.25 4.62 -11.63
C LEU A 65 -3.62 4.34 -10.16
N PHE A 66 -3.18 5.21 -9.25
CA PHE A 66 -3.35 4.99 -7.82
C PHE A 66 -4.82 5.13 -7.37
N TYR A 67 -5.46 6.26 -7.65
CA TYR A 67 -6.82 6.56 -7.16
C TYR A 67 -7.94 6.07 -8.08
N GLY A 68 -7.65 5.88 -9.37
CA GLY A 68 -8.62 5.43 -10.37
C GLY A 68 -8.57 3.92 -10.54
N GLU A 69 -7.48 3.41 -11.10
CA GLU A 69 -7.39 2.02 -11.55
C GLU A 69 -7.18 1.02 -10.40
N TRP A 70 -6.25 1.33 -9.49
CA TRP A 70 -5.91 0.45 -8.36
C TRP A 70 -6.82 0.65 -7.16
N GLY A 71 -7.70 1.65 -7.19
CA GLY A 71 -8.72 1.86 -6.17
C GLY A 71 -8.19 2.22 -4.79
N PHE A 72 -6.94 2.71 -4.69
CA PHE A 72 -6.45 3.29 -3.43
C PHE A 72 -7.31 4.51 -3.12
N CYS A 73 -8.20 4.38 -2.15
CA CYS A 73 -9.08 5.46 -1.72
C CYS A 73 -9.29 5.38 -0.21
N ASP A 74 -9.59 6.54 0.38
CA ASP A 74 -10.05 6.61 1.75
C ASP A 74 -11.33 5.78 1.92
N THR A 75 -11.38 4.94 2.95
CA THR A 75 -12.59 4.31 3.42
C THR A 75 -13.48 5.40 4.03
N ARG A 76 -14.29 6.08 3.21
CA ARG A 76 -15.26 7.10 3.66
C ARG A 76 -16.15 6.57 4.80
N GLY A 77 -15.72 6.87 6.02
CA GLY A 77 -16.23 6.38 7.29
C GLY A 77 -15.33 6.91 8.40
N VAL A 78 -15.87 7.08 9.60
CA VAL A 78 -15.11 7.58 10.78
C VAL A 78 -13.78 6.82 10.87
N TYR A 79 -12.65 7.55 10.77
CA TYR A 79 -11.28 7.04 10.92
C TYR A 79 -11.13 6.30 12.25
N ARG A 80 -11.49 5.02 12.25
CA ARG A 80 -11.00 4.07 13.23
C ARG A 80 -9.67 3.63 12.66
N LEU A 81 -8.58 3.88 13.40
CA LEU A 81 -7.23 3.41 13.02
C LEU A 81 -7.24 1.93 12.63
N SER A 82 -8.14 1.16 13.25
CA SER A 82 -8.41 -0.24 12.95
C SER A 82 -8.96 -0.54 11.56
N ASP A 83 -9.43 0.43 10.77
CA ASP A 83 -9.98 0.19 9.42
C ASP A 83 -8.98 0.60 8.32
N ALA A 84 -8.04 1.51 8.61
CA ALA A 84 -7.00 1.98 7.68
C ALA A 84 -5.66 1.23 7.82
N LEU A 85 -5.54 0.33 8.79
CA LEU A 85 -4.37 -0.53 9.00
C LEU A 85 -4.25 -1.65 7.94
N TRP A 86 -5.30 -1.88 7.14
CA TRP A 86 -5.39 -3.07 6.29
C TRP A 86 -4.97 -2.81 4.85
N LEU A 87 -3.66 -2.82 4.60
CA LEU A 87 -3.10 -2.86 3.25
C LEU A 87 -3.69 -4.01 2.41
N ASP A 88 -3.97 -5.16 3.02
CA ASP A 88 -4.55 -6.32 2.34
C ASP A 88 -5.98 -6.09 1.84
N GLN A 89 -6.77 -5.24 2.51
CA GLN A 89 -8.14 -4.93 2.07
C GLN A 89 -8.17 -3.96 0.89
N VAL A 90 -7.18 -3.06 0.83
CA VAL A 90 -6.98 -2.17 -0.32
C VAL A 90 -6.53 -2.97 -1.55
N LEU A 91 -5.63 -3.94 -1.35
CA LEU A 91 -5.11 -4.80 -2.42
C LEU A 91 -6.11 -5.90 -2.89
N LYS A 92 -7.07 -6.28 -2.04
CA LYS A 92 -8.08 -7.31 -2.37
C LYS A 92 -9.17 -6.87 -3.36
N LYS A 93 -9.17 -5.63 -3.84
CA LYS A 93 -10.15 -5.18 -4.85
C LYS A 93 -9.56 -5.03 -6.25
N PRO A 94 -9.56 -6.12 -7.02
CA PRO A 94 -9.84 -6.06 -8.45
C PRO A 94 -11.20 -6.70 -8.70
N SER A 95 -12.24 -5.89 -8.95
CA SER A 95 -13.45 -6.23 -9.74
C SER A 95 -14.61 -5.25 -9.46
N GLY A 96 -14.95 -4.41 -10.45
CA GLY A 96 -16.28 -3.78 -10.58
C GLY A 96 -16.30 -2.26 -10.46
#